data_AF-A0A4R3MEP0-F1
#
_entry.id   AF-A0A4R3MEP0-F1
#
_cell.length_a   1.000
_cell.length_b   1.000
_cell.length_c   1.000
_cell.angle_alpha   90.00
_cell.angle_beta   90.00
_cell.angle_gamma   90.00
#
_symmetry.space_group_name_H-M   'P 1'
#
loop_
_entity.id
_entity.type
_entity.pdbx_description
1 polymer ?
#
loop_
_entity_poly.entity_id
_entity_poly.type
_entity_poly.pdbx_seq_one_letter_code
_entity_poly.pdbx_strand_id
1 'polypeptide(L)'
;MKANNYNQLYEDSFILEQGTDEELLLKNIRSVKKAIDIAYINFESLTEPELIDSCIYELQAMQKKYQYLLTLAKAKNLVANIW
;
A
#
# COMPACT_ATOMS: atom_id res chain seq x y z
N MET A 1 -7.86 10.38 -35.10
CA MET A 1 -6.53 9.96 -34.59
C MET A 1 -6.72 9.52 -33.16
N LYS A 2 -6.49 8.24 -32.83
CA LYS A 2 -6.66 7.71 -31.47
C LYS A 2 -5.46 8.15 -30.62
N ALA A 3 -5.72 8.76 -29.47
CA ALA A 3 -4.68 9.15 -28.52
C ALA A 3 -3.86 7.91 -28.12
N ASN A 4 -2.53 8.07 -28.11
CA ASN A 4 -1.58 6.99 -27.91
C ASN A 4 -1.54 6.59 -26.41
N ASN A 5 -1.60 5.29 -26.12
CA ASN A 5 -1.72 4.69 -24.78
C ASN A 5 -0.60 5.11 -23.79
N TYR A 6 0.57 5.50 -24.31
CA TYR A 6 1.66 5.98 -23.47
C TYR A 6 1.32 7.25 -22.69
N ASN A 7 0.49 8.15 -23.25
CA ASN A 7 0.12 9.37 -22.56
C ASN A 7 -0.83 9.13 -21.38
N GLN A 8 -1.58 8.03 -21.38
CA GLN A 8 -2.49 7.69 -20.28
C GLN A 8 -1.73 7.17 -19.05
N LEU A 9 -0.65 6.41 -19.27
CA LEU A 9 0.21 5.90 -18.19
C LEU A 9 1.04 7.01 -17.53
N TYR A 10 1.43 8.04 -18.27
CA TYR A 10 2.14 9.20 -17.72
C TYR A 10 1.22 10.16 -16.96
N GLU A 11 -0.01 10.38 -17.44
CA GLU A 11 -1.03 11.17 -16.71
C GLU A 11 -1.38 10.54 -15.36
N ASP A 12 -1.51 9.21 -15.29
CA ASP A 12 -1.75 8.49 -14.03
C ASP A 12 -0.58 8.63 -13.04
N SER A 13 0.66 8.79 -13.55
CA SER A 13 1.88 8.92 -12.73
C SER A 13 2.12 10.31 -12.13
N PHE A 14 1.34 11.34 -12.54
CA PHE A 14 1.49 12.72 -12.07
C PHE A 14 0.19 13.31 -11.51
N ILE A 15 -0.71 12.49 -10.99
CA ILE A 15 -1.71 13.02 -10.05
C ILE A 15 -0.95 13.29 -8.75
N LEU A 16 -0.51 14.55 -8.56
CA LEU A 16 -0.18 15.08 -7.24
C LEU A 16 -1.35 14.69 -6.34
N GLU A 17 -1.14 13.78 -5.38
CA GLU A 17 -2.23 13.27 -4.56
C GLU A 17 -2.89 14.43 -3.81
N GLN A 18 -4.01 14.91 -4.34
CA GLN A 18 -4.78 16.00 -3.76
C GLN A 18 -5.52 15.46 -2.54
N GLY A 19 -5.22 16.02 -1.38
CA GLY A 19 -5.82 15.67 -0.10
C GLY A 19 -5.05 16.33 1.04
N THR A 20 -5.70 16.49 2.18
CA THR A 20 -5.03 16.85 3.43
C THR A 20 -4.03 15.76 3.82
N ASP A 21 -3.01 16.11 4.61
CA ASP A 21 -2.05 15.15 5.16
C ASP A 21 -2.75 13.95 5.85
N GLU A 22 -3.92 14.18 6.45
CA GLU A 22 -4.74 13.18 7.11
C GLU A 22 -5.40 12.22 6.11
N GLU A 23 -5.98 12.76 5.03
CA GLU A 23 -6.57 11.95 3.95
C GLU A 23 -5.52 11.09 3.25
N LEU A 24 -4.34 11.65 3.00
CA LEU A 24 -3.21 10.92 2.42
C LEU A 24 -2.71 9.82 3.37
N LEU A 25 -2.61 10.11 4.67
CA LEU A 25 -2.24 9.12 5.66
C LEU A 25 -3.25 7.96 5.72
N LEU A 26 -4.55 8.26 5.74
CA LEU A 26 -5.61 7.23 5.72
C LEU A 26 -5.62 6.43 4.42
N LYS A 27 -5.39 7.09 3.27
CA LYS A 27 -5.25 6.43 1.96
C LYS A 27 -4.06 5.47 1.97
N ASN A 28 -2.92 5.91 2.49
CA ASN A 28 -1.72 5.09 2.59
C ASN A 28 -1.91 3.89 3.52
N ILE A 29 -2.61 4.06 4.65
CA ILE A 29 -2.96 2.95 5.56
C ILE A 29 -3.80 1.91 4.82
N ARG A 30 -4.85 2.32 4.09
CA ARG A 30 -5.70 1.42 3.30
C ARG A 30 -4.92 0.72 2.19
N SER A 31 -4.07 1.46 1.48
CA SER A 31 -3.25 0.94 0.39
C SER A 31 -2.26 -0.12 0.87
N VAL A 32 -1.52 0.16 1.95
CA VAL A 32 -0.58 -0.80 2.54
C VAL A 32 -1.31 -2.02 3.09
N LYS A 33 -2.48 -1.86 3.74
CA LYS A 33 -3.28 -3.00 4.17
C LYS A 33 -3.68 -3.90 3.00
N LYS A 34 -4.18 -3.33 1.91
CA LYS A 34 -4.54 -4.08 0.70
C LYS A 34 -3.32 -4.80 0.10
N ALA A 35 -2.16 -4.14 0.08
CA ALA A 35 -0.93 -4.75 -0.42
C ALA A 35 -0.50 -5.95 0.45
N ILE A 36 -0.61 -5.84 1.79
CA ILE A 36 -0.37 -6.95 2.71
C ILE A 36 -1.34 -8.10 2.43
N ASP A 37 -2.62 -7.82 2.31
CA ASP A 37 -3.65 -8.85 2.07
C ASP A 37 -3.38 -9.59 0.74
N ILE A 38 -2.97 -8.88 -0.33
CA ILE A 38 -2.57 -9.48 -1.61
C ILE A 38 -1.28 -10.30 -1.47
N ALA A 39 -0.25 -9.76 -0.81
CA ALA A 39 1.01 -10.46 -0.61
C ALA A 39 0.83 -11.75 0.19
N TYR A 40 -0.10 -11.75 1.15
CA TYR A 40 -0.46 -12.93 1.94
C TYR A 40 -1.10 -14.02 1.06
N ILE A 41 -2.07 -13.65 0.21
CA ILE A 41 -2.69 -14.59 -0.76
C ILE A 41 -1.62 -15.17 -1.70
N ASN A 42 -0.73 -14.32 -2.21
CA ASN A 42 0.34 -14.75 -3.11
C ASN A 42 1.31 -15.72 -2.40
N PHE A 43 1.66 -15.44 -1.14
CA PHE A 43 2.48 -16.31 -0.31
C PHE A 43 1.83 -17.68 -0.09
N GLU A 44 0.53 -17.73 0.21
CA GLU A 44 -0.19 -19.00 0.34
C GLU A 44 -0.20 -19.82 -0.96
N SER A 45 -0.19 -19.14 -2.11
CA SER A 45 -0.13 -19.78 -3.43
C SER A 45 1.29 -20.08 -3.94
N LEU A 46 2.33 -19.73 -3.18
CA LEU A 46 3.73 -19.85 -3.61
C LEU A 46 4.15 -21.32 -3.66
N THR A 47 4.62 -21.77 -4.83
CA THR A 47 5.07 -23.15 -5.04
C THR A 47 6.59 -23.30 -5.01
N GLU A 48 7.33 -22.19 -5.10
CA GLU A 48 8.79 -22.16 -5.22
C GLU A 48 9.43 -21.98 -3.82
N PRO A 49 10.07 -23.02 -3.26
CA PRO A 49 10.64 -22.96 -1.91
C PRO A 49 11.77 -21.93 -1.78
N GLU A 50 12.52 -21.66 -2.86
CA GLU A 50 13.63 -20.72 -2.88
C GLU A 50 13.18 -19.27 -2.68
N LEU A 51 11.89 -18.97 -2.90
CA LEU A 51 11.33 -17.62 -2.78
C LEU A 51 10.66 -17.35 -1.43
N ILE A 52 10.49 -18.38 -0.59
CA ILE A 52 9.81 -18.28 0.72
C ILE A 52 10.46 -17.19 1.58
N ASP A 53 11.78 -17.18 1.70
CA ASP A 53 12.50 -16.21 2.52
C ASP A 53 12.30 -14.78 2.01
N SER A 54 12.38 -14.57 0.68
CA SER A 54 12.12 -13.25 0.07
C SER A 54 10.72 -12.76 0.42
N CYS A 55 9.71 -13.61 0.23
CA CYS A 55 8.32 -13.27 0.53
C CYS A 55 8.11 -12.96 2.02
N ILE A 56 8.76 -13.68 2.94
CA ILE A 56 8.69 -13.40 4.38
C ILE A 56 9.25 -12.01 4.68
N TYR A 57 10.43 -11.66 4.15
CA TYR A 57 11.03 -10.34 4.40
C TYR A 57 10.19 -9.21 3.81
N GLU A 58 9.63 -9.40 2.62
CA GLU A 58 8.73 -8.43 1.99
C GLU A 58 7.48 -8.21 2.84
N LEU A 59 6.83 -9.28 3.28
CA LEU A 59 5.64 -9.20 4.13
C LEU A 59 5.94 -8.49 5.46
N GLN A 60 7.06 -8.83 6.10
CA GLN A 60 7.51 -8.17 7.33
C GLN A 60 7.77 -6.66 7.11
N ALA A 61 8.37 -6.28 5.99
CA ALA A 61 8.61 -4.88 5.66
C ALA A 61 7.29 -4.10 5.49
N MET A 62 6.31 -4.70 4.79
CA MET A 62 4.99 -4.10 4.63
C MET A 62 4.24 -3.98 5.96
N GLN A 63 4.28 -5.00 6.81
CA GLN A 63 3.68 -4.97 8.15
C GLN A 63 4.31 -3.89 9.04
N LYS A 64 5.64 -3.73 9.03
CA LYS A 64 6.33 -2.65 9.76
C LYS A 64 5.90 -1.27 9.26
N LYS A 65 5.81 -1.09 7.94
CA LYS A 65 5.30 0.16 7.34
C LYS A 65 3.85 0.44 7.78
N TYR A 66 2.99 -0.58 7.77
CA TYR A 66 1.61 -0.45 8.23
C TYR A 66 1.52 0.00 9.69
N GLN A 67 2.30 -0.64 10.58
CA GLN A 67 2.34 -0.29 12.00
C GLN A 67 2.84 1.15 12.25
N TYR A 68 3.83 1.59 11.49
CA TYR A 68 4.29 2.98 11.53
C TYR A 68 3.18 3.96 11.14
N LEU A 69 2.48 3.72 10.02
CA LEU A 69 1.38 4.57 9.57
C LEU A 69 0.22 4.61 10.58
N LEU A 70 -0.13 3.47 11.19
CA LEU A 70 -1.11 3.43 12.27
C LEU A 70 -0.68 4.26 13.48
N THR A 71 0.61 4.22 13.83
CA THR A 71 1.16 5.02 14.94
C THR A 71 1.04 6.52 14.65
N LEU A 72 1.35 6.95 13.42
CA LEU A 72 1.14 8.33 12.99
C LEU A 72 -0.33 8.74 13.06
N ALA A 73 -1.24 7.87 12.60
CA ALA A 73 -2.67 8.16 12.65
C ALA A 73 -3.17 8.28 14.09
N LYS A 74 -2.67 7.44 15.01
CA LYS A 74 -3.01 7.54 16.45
C LYS A 74 -2.54 8.86 17.03
N ALA A 75 -1.31 9.28 16.72
CA ALA A 75 -0.77 10.56 17.18
C ALA A 75 -1.57 11.77 16.67
N LYS A 76 -2.22 11.65 15.51
CA LYS A 76 -3.12 12.64 14.92
C LYS A 76 -4.59 12.48 15.33
N ASN A 77 -4.91 11.56 16.25
CA ASN A 77 -6.29 11.23 16.65
C ASN A 77 -7.22 10.77 15.51
N LEU A 78 -6.67 10.22 14.43
CA LEU A 78 -7.44 9.78 13.26
C LEU A 78 -8.02 8.37 13.42
N VAL A 79 -7.55 7.60 14.41
CA VAL A 79 -7.82 6.16 14.53
C VAL A 79 -9.19 5.86 15.14
N ALA A 80 -9.88 6.86 15.69
CA ALA A 80 -11.27 6.72 16.13
C ALA A 80 -12.26 6.50 14.97
N ASN A 81 -11.86 6.76 13.72
CA ASN A 81 -12.69 6.60 12.51
C ASN A 81 -12.28 5.41 11.62
N ILE A 82 -11.46 4.49 12.12
CA ILE A 82 -10.99 3.34 11.35
C ILE A 82 -11.56 2.06 11.94
N TRP A 83 -12.89 1.93 12.02
CA TRP A 83 -13.67 0.68 11.98
C TRP A 83 -15.13 1.01 11.64
#